data_AF-A0A6B2G6T9-F1
#
_entry.id   AF-A0A6B2G6T9-F1
#
_cell.length_a   1.000
_cell.length_b   1.000
_cell.length_c   1.000
_cell.angle_alpha   90.00
_cell.angle_beta   90.00
_cell.angle_gamma   90.00
#
_symmetry.space_group_name_H-M   'P 1'
#
loop_
_entity.id
_entity.type
_entity.pdbx_description
1 polymer ?
#
loop_
_entity_poly.entity_id
_entity_poly.type
_entity_poly.pdbx_seq_one_letter_code
_entity_poly.pdbx_strand_id
1 'polypeptide(L)'
;MANTNIDEEIDHFNQTLQFKPNFLIIESASLSARVAKWISFGNFLHKTSTLCGLVSCSLRFLSMIAINLPPFKILHTSLALVSISTAFLYNYFWSRDLCSNYQISTRPIEIKKFIYLNKSGTCISMLLTKKNDQYRKFLHNCLALASVSPFVCHHAFNLIPISIF
;
A
#
# COMPACT_ATOMS: atom_id res chain seq x y z
N MET A 1 30.34 16.95 -0.57
CA MET A 1 30.20 16.96 -2.05
C MET A 1 29.40 15.76 -2.59
N ALA A 2 29.41 14.57 -1.97
CA ALA A 2 28.59 13.44 -2.47
C ALA A 2 27.07 13.59 -2.20
N ASN A 3 26.67 14.19 -1.06
CA ASN A 3 25.25 14.33 -0.71
C ASN A 3 24.50 15.34 -1.59
N THR A 4 25.14 16.42 -2.03
CA THR A 4 24.52 17.47 -2.85
C THR A 4 24.05 16.95 -4.21
N ASN A 5 24.78 16.01 -4.82
CA ASN A 5 24.41 15.41 -6.10
C ASN A 5 23.17 14.50 -5.97
N ILE A 6 23.04 13.79 -4.83
CA ILE A 6 21.90 12.90 -4.58
C ILE A 6 20.62 13.70 -4.36
N ASP A 7 20.70 14.81 -3.63
CA ASP A 7 19.54 15.66 -3.36
C ASP A 7 19.04 16.33 -4.66
N GLU A 8 19.95 16.77 -5.53
CA GLU A 8 19.61 17.27 -6.87
C GLU A 8 18.94 16.21 -7.75
N GLU A 9 19.42 14.96 -7.73
CA GLU A 9 18.79 13.84 -8.46
C GLU A 9 17.35 13.58 -7.98
N ILE A 10 17.11 13.66 -6.66
CA ILE A 10 15.78 13.48 -6.07
C ILE A 10 14.85 14.63 -6.47
N ASP A 11 15.35 15.86 -6.43
CA ASP A 11 14.56 17.03 -6.79
C ASP A 11 14.16 17.00 -8.26
N HIS A 12 15.09 16.64 -9.15
CA HIS A 12 14.80 16.44 -10.56
C HIS A 12 13.79 15.30 -10.79
N PHE A 13 13.93 14.20 -10.06
CA PHE A 13 12.96 13.10 -10.08
C PHE A 13 11.56 13.55 -9.65
N ASN A 14 11.46 14.29 -8.54
CA ASN A 14 10.20 14.82 -8.03
C ASN A 14 9.55 15.82 -9.00
N GLN A 15 10.34 16.68 -9.64
CA GLN A 15 9.85 17.58 -10.70
C GLN A 15 9.32 16.78 -11.90
N THR A 16 10.05 15.75 -12.34
CA THR A 16 9.62 14.88 -13.45
C THR A 16 8.28 14.21 -13.17
N LEU A 17 8.05 13.79 -11.92
CA LEU A 17 6.78 13.17 -11.51
C LEU A 17 5.57 14.11 -11.64
N GLN A 18 5.77 15.43 -11.56
CA GLN A 18 4.69 16.43 -11.70
C GLN A 18 4.05 16.40 -13.09
N PHE A 19 4.83 16.06 -14.13
CA PHE A 19 4.33 15.90 -15.50
C PHE A 19 3.50 14.62 -15.70
N LYS A 20 3.41 13.74 -14.69
CA LYS A 20 2.63 12.49 -14.69
C LYS A 20 2.87 11.58 -15.92
N PRO A 21 4.14 11.36 -16.35
CA PRO A 21 4.45 10.54 -17.51
C PRO A 21 3.86 9.12 -17.40
N ASN A 22 3.58 8.49 -18.54
CA ASN A 22 3.09 7.10 -18.55
C ASN A 22 4.22 6.10 -18.27
N PHE A 23 5.45 6.44 -18.66
CA PHE A 23 6.65 5.66 -18.47
C PHE A 23 7.74 6.56 -17.93
N LEU A 24 8.47 6.09 -16.91
CA LEU A 24 9.57 6.80 -16.28
C LEU A 24 10.79 5.88 -16.27
N ILE A 25 11.90 6.37 -16.82
CA ILE A 25 13.16 5.64 -16.93
C ILE A 25 14.11 6.24 -15.90
N ILE A 26 14.65 5.39 -15.03
CA ILE A 26 15.67 5.79 -14.06
C ILE A 26 16.99 5.13 -14.49
N GLU A 27 17.99 5.96 -14.76
CA GLU A 27 19.33 5.53 -15.14
C GLU A 27 20.25 5.38 -13.91
N SER A 28 20.09 6.25 -12.91
CA SER A 28 20.84 6.19 -11.65
C SER A 28 20.48 4.95 -10.81
N ALA A 29 21.47 4.11 -10.53
CA ALA A 29 21.30 2.89 -9.75
C ALA A 29 21.00 3.15 -8.26
N SER A 30 21.50 4.26 -7.72
CA SER A 30 21.25 4.65 -6.32
C SER A 30 19.81 5.13 -6.14
N LEU A 31 19.32 5.98 -7.04
CA LEU A 31 17.95 6.47 -7.06
C LEU A 31 16.96 5.32 -7.30
N SER A 32 17.24 4.45 -8.27
CA SER A 32 16.36 3.32 -8.59
C SER A 32 16.21 2.37 -7.40
N ALA A 33 17.29 2.10 -6.66
CA ALA A 33 17.25 1.28 -5.45
C ALA A 33 16.40 1.91 -4.33
N ARG A 34 16.45 3.25 -4.16
CA ARG A 34 15.60 3.97 -3.20
C ARG A 34 14.13 3.91 -3.58
N VAL A 35 13.82 4.18 -4.84
CA VAL A 35 12.44 4.11 -5.36
C VAL A 35 11.90 2.67 -5.24
N ALA A 36 12.71 1.67 -5.53
CA ALA A 36 12.34 0.26 -5.36
C ALA A 36 11.97 -0.07 -3.92
N LYS A 37 12.75 0.40 -2.94
CA LYS A 37 12.46 0.22 -1.50
C LYS A 37 11.13 0.88 -1.11
N TRP A 38 10.88 2.09 -1.60
CA TRP A 38 9.65 2.82 -1.30
C TRP A 38 8.41 2.13 -1.90
N ILE A 39 8.50 1.67 -3.15
CA ILE A 39 7.46 0.86 -3.79
C ILE A 39 7.24 -0.46 -3.04
N SER A 40 8.32 -1.11 -2.59
CA SER A 40 8.24 -2.33 -1.79
C SER A 40 7.53 -2.09 -0.45
N PHE A 41 7.84 -0.98 0.22
CA PHE A 41 7.20 -0.58 1.47
C PHE A 41 5.69 -0.37 1.31
N GLY A 42 5.26 0.30 0.23
CA GLY A 42 3.83 0.43 -0.09
C GLY A 42 3.14 -0.89 -0.33
N ASN A 43 3.79 -1.79 -1.07
CA ASN A 43 3.27 -3.14 -1.31
C ASN A 43 3.17 -3.95 -0.01
N PHE A 44 4.13 -3.79 0.90
CA PHE A 44 4.08 -4.39 2.22
C PHE A 44 2.87 -3.89 3.01
N LEU A 45 2.71 -2.57 3.14
CA LEU A 45 1.57 -1.98 3.85
C LEU A 45 0.22 -2.45 3.29
N HIS A 46 0.07 -2.44 1.96
CA HIS A 46 -1.15 -2.92 1.30
C HIS A 46 -1.42 -4.39 1.60
N LYS A 47 -0.42 -5.27 1.37
CA LYS A 47 -0.56 -6.72 1.59
C LYS A 47 -0.89 -7.04 3.04
N THR A 48 -0.18 -6.41 3.99
CA THR A 48 -0.43 -6.57 5.42
C THR A 48 -1.84 -6.14 5.78
N SER A 49 -2.30 -4.97 5.31
CA SER A 49 -3.66 -4.50 5.55
C SER A 49 -4.72 -5.49 5.03
N THR A 50 -4.56 -5.98 3.79
CA THR A 50 -5.49 -6.94 3.19
C THR A 50 -5.49 -8.29 3.89
N LEU A 51 -4.31 -8.81 4.27
CA LEU A 51 -4.20 -10.11 4.93
C LEU A 51 -4.75 -10.05 6.35
N CYS A 52 -4.38 -9.04 7.13
CA CYS A 52 -4.90 -8.85 8.48
C CYS A 52 -6.41 -8.61 8.48
N GLY A 53 -6.92 -7.81 7.54
CA GLY A 53 -8.35 -7.53 7.41
C GLY A 53 -9.15 -8.79 7.05
N LEU A 54 -8.65 -9.60 6.10
CA LEU A 54 -9.28 -10.86 5.69
C LEU A 54 -9.29 -11.88 6.83
N VAL A 55 -8.15 -12.09 7.50
CA VAL A 55 -8.05 -13.03 8.62
C VAL A 55 -8.93 -12.58 9.78
N SER A 56 -8.95 -11.28 10.09
CA SER A 56 -9.86 -10.72 11.10
C SER A 56 -11.32 -11.03 10.77
N CYS A 57 -11.77 -10.74 9.54
CA CYS A 57 -13.14 -11.06 9.11
C CYS A 57 -13.48 -12.56 9.23
N SER A 58 -12.55 -13.44 8.83
CA SER A 58 -12.74 -14.90 8.93
C SER A 58 -12.83 -15.38 10.38
N LEU A 59 -11.96 -14.88 11.27
CA LEU A 59 -12.01 -15.19 12.70
C LEU A 59 -13.33 -14.73 13.33
N ARG A 60 -13.84 -13.58 12.91
CA ARG A 60 -15.13 -13.08 13.38
C ARG A 60 -16.29 -13.96 12.96
N PHE A 61 -16.32 -14.38 11.70
CA PHE A 61 -17.35 -15.25 11.15
C PHE A 61 -17.35 -16.60 11.88
N LEU A 62 -16.17 -17.18 12.08
CA LEU A 62 -16.02 -18.43 12.84
C LEU A 62 -16.47 -18.30 14.30
N SER A 63 -16.14 -17.17 14.95
CA SER A 63 -16.55 -16.91 16.33
C SER A 63 -18.07 -16.78 16.48
N MET A 64 -18.77 -16.30 15.44
CA MET A 64 -20.23 -16.19 15.42
C MET A 64 -20.94 -17.53 15.30
N ILE A 65 -20.35 -18.48 14.57
CA ILE A 65 -20.99 -19.75 14.22
C ILE A 65 -20.70 -20.84 15.24
N ALA A 66 -19.46 -20.94 15.74
CA ALA A 66 -19.01 -22.16 16.39
C ALA A 66 -18.24 -21.96 17.70
N ILE A 67 -17.56 -20.81 17.88
CA ILE A 67 -16.48 -20.70 18.87
C ILE A 67 -16.51 -19.31 19.53
N ASN A 68 -17.29 -19.12 20.60
CA ASN A 68 -17.29 -17.89 21.40
C ASN A 68 -16.19 -17.92 22.48
N LEU A 69 -14.94 -18.18 22.08
CA LEU A 69 -13.81 -18.22 23.01
C LEU A 69 -13.10 -16.85 23.14
N PRO A 70 -12.74 -16.42 24.37
CA PRO A 70 -12.06 -15.15 24.61
C PRO A 70 -10.75 -14.91 23.82
N PRO A 71 -9.84 -15.88 23.60
CA PRO A 71 -8.61 -15.63 22.84
C PRO A 71 -8.86 -15.21 21.39
N PHE A 72 -9.92 -15.72 20.75
CA PHE A 72 -10.26 -15.35 19.37
C PHE A 72 -10.74 -13.90 19.25
N LYS A 73 -11.39 -13.37 20.30
CA LYS A 73 -11.81 -11.96 20.35
C LYS A 73 -10.61 -11.03 20.42
N ILE A 74 -9.65 -11.33 21.29
CA ILE A 74 -8.40 -10.55 21.45
C ILE A 74 -7.58 -10.58 20.16
N LEU A 75 -7.47 -11.75 19.52
CA LEU A 75 -6.76 -11.90 18.26
C LEU A 75 -7.45 -11.10 17.14
N HIS A 76 -8.78 -11.20 17.01
CA HIS A 76 -9.56 -10.42 16.06
C HIS A 76 -9.32 -8.91 16.20
N THR A 77 -9.39 -8.38 17.43
CA THR A 77 -9.22 -6.94 17.69
C THR A 77 -7.83 -6.46 17.33
N SER A 78 -6.78 -7.23 17.64
CA SER A 78 -5.40 -6.88 17.30
C SER A 78 -5.19 -6.87 15.79
N LEU A 79 -5.69 -7.87 15.06
CA LEU A 79 -5.59 -7.90 13.60
C LEU A 79 -6.39 -6.78 12.92
N ALA A 80 -7.58 -6.46 13.44
CA ALA A 80 -8.38 -5.34 12.93
C ALA A 80 -7.62 -4.02 13.11
N LEU A 81 -7.03 -3.78 14.29
CA LEU A 81 -6.23 -2.58 14.56
C LEU A 81 -5.04 -2.47 13.62
N VAL A 82 -4.31 -3.56 13.39
CA VAL A 82 -3.20 -3.60 12.42
C VAL A 82 -3.68 -3.30 11.00
N SER A 83 -4.82 -3.88 10.58
CA SER A 83 -5.38 -3.67 9.24
C SER A 83 -5.76 -2.20 9.00
N ILE A 84 -6.44 -1.55 9.96
CA ILE A 84 -6.76 -0.11 9.89
C ILE A 84 -5.49 0.73 9.90
N SER A 85 -4.55 0.44 10.80
CA SER A 85 -3.36 1.27 10.98
C SER A 85 -2.51 1.26 9.72
N THR A 86 -2.34 0.08 9.11
CA THR A 86 -1.64 -0.07 7.83
C THR A 86 -2.40 0.53 6.66
N ALA A 87 -3.73 0.44 6.61
CA ALA A 87 -4.55 1.15 5.62
C ALA A 87 -4.44 2.68 5.76
N PHE A 88 -4.47 3.19 6.99
CA PHE A 88 -4.34 4.61 7.29
C PHE A 88 -2.97 5.13 6.87
N LEU A 89 -1.90 4.47 7.31
CA LEU A 89 -0.54 4.83 6.91
C LEU A 89 -0.35 4.76 5.40
N TYR A 90 -0.92 3.73 4.74
CA TYR A 90 -0.89 3.64 3.29
C TYR A 90 -1.57 4.85 2.64
N ASN A 91 -2.80 5.19 3.03
CA ASN A 91 -3.51 6.35 2.48
C ASN A 91 -2.78 7.67 2.77
N TYR A 92 -2.20 7.83 3.96
CA TYR A 92 -1.46 9.04 4.34
C TYR A 92 -0.19 9.22 3.49
N PHE A 93 0.64 8.19 3.36
CA PHE A 93 1.86 8.27 2.56
C PHE A 93 1.57 8.31 1.05
N TRP A 94 0.67 7.46 0.53
CA TRP A 94 0.31 7.37 -0.90
C TRP A 94 -0.68 8.45 -1.38
N SER A 95 -1.10 9.38 -0.52
CA SER A 95 -1.84 10.60 -0.94
C SER A 95 -0.91 11.77 -1.23
N ARG A 96 0.27 11.80 -0.59
CA ARG A 96 1.26 12.89 -0.72
C ARG A 96 2.34 12.60 -1.74
N ASP A 97 2.56 11.33 -2.06
CA ASP A 97 3.61 10.90 -2.96
C ASP A 97 3.08 10.72 -4.39
N LEU A 98 3.65 11.45 -5.37
CA LEU A 98 3.31 11.29 -6.79
C LEU A 98 3.84 9.97 -7.36
N CYS A 99 4.90 9.42 -6.77
CA CYS A 99 5.47 8.11 -7.12
C CYS A 99 4.49 6.97 -6.83
N SER A 100 3.46 7.21 -6.02
CA SER A 100 2.44 6.24 -5.65
C SER A 100 1.73 5.60 -6.85
N ASN A 101 1.67 6.32 -7.98
CA ASN A 101 0.96 5.88 -9.19
C ASN A 101 1.85 5.07 -10.15
N TYR A 102 3.07 4.75 -9.74
CA TYR A 102 4.04 4.05 -10.56
C TYR A 102 4.38 2.70 -9.94
N GLN A 103 4.52 1.68 -10.79
CA GLN A 103 5.03 0.38 -10.39
C GLN A 103 6.20 -0.02 -11.28
N ILE A 104 7.07 -0.87 -10.73
CA ILE A 104 8.16 -1.47 -11.49
C ILE A 104 7.56 -2.27 -12.63
N SER A 105 7.98 -1.97 -13.85
CA SER A 105 7.54 -2.72 -15.01
C SER A 105 8.08 -4.14 -14.92
N THR A 106 7.19 -5.12 -14.90
CA THR A 106 7.52 -6.55 -14.90
C THR A 106 7.40 -7.17 -16.29
N ARG A 107 6.85 -6.45 -17.27
CA ARG A 107 6.59 -6.99 -18.61
C ARG A 107 7.87 -6.96 -19.45
N PRO A 108 8.46 -8.13 -19.78
CA PRO A 108 9.73 -8.18 -20.50
C PRO A 108 9.64 -7.58 -21.91
N ILE A 109 8.45 -7.62 -22.53
CA ILE A 109 8.20 -7.05 -23.86
C ILE A 109 8.31 -5.52 -23.82
N GLU A 110 7.78 -4.88 -22.78
CA GLU A 110 7.85 -3.42 -22.62
C GLU A 110 9.28 -2.98 -22.35
N ILE A 111 9.97 -3.70 -21.47
CA ILE A 111 11.37 -3.46 -21.15
C ILE A 111 12.23 -3.57 -22.41
N LYS A 112 12.07 -4.65 -23.19
CA LYS A 112 12.82 -4.84 -24.46
C LYS A 112 12.51 -3.76 -25.49
N LYS A 113 11.24 -3.37 -25.64
CA LYS A 113 10.84 -2.29 -26.55
C LYS A 113 11.50 -0.96 -26.16
N PHE A 114 11.53 -0.64 -24.86
CA PHE A 114 12.18 0.58 -24.37
C PHE A 114 13.69 0.54 -24.54
N ILE A 115 14.35 -0.59 -24.24
CA ILE A 115 15.79 -0.77 -24.48
C ILE A 115 16.12 -0.60 -25.97
N TYR A 116 15.31 -1.15 -26.87
CA TYR A 116 15.53 -1.02 -28.31
C TYR A 116 15.33 0.42 -28.83
N LEU A 117 14.38 1.15 -28.27
CA LEU A 117 14.12 2.56 -28.63
C LEU A 117 15.16 3.51 -28.04
N ASN A 118 15.69 3.20 -26.85
CA ASN A 118 16.83 3.92 -26.28
C ASN A 118 18.14 3.48 -26.94
N LYS A 119 18.37 3.97 -28.16
CA LYS A 119 19.65 3.82 -28.89
C LYS A 119 20.85 4.51 -28.23
N SER A 120 20.65 5.26 -27.14
CA SER A 120 21.64 6.18 -26.56
C SER A 120 22.76 5.53 -25.73
N GLY A 121 22.84 4.19 -25.62
CA GLY A 121 23.93 3.53 -24.88
C GLY A 121 23.94 3.79 -23.37
N THR A 122 22.88 4.38 -22.81
CA THR A 122 22.74 4.61 -21.36
C THR A 122 22.30 3.34 -20.64
N CYS A 123 22.90 3.06 -19.49
CA CYS A 123 22.57 1.91 -18.65
C CYS A 123 21.22 2.16 -17.96
N ILE A 124 20.14 1.59 -18.51
CA ILE A 124 18.81 1.65 -17.88
C ILE A 124 18.83 0.81 -16.60
N SER A 125 18.64 1.44 -15.44
CA SER A 125 18.60 0.75 -14.15
C SER A 125 17.18 0.27 -13.80
N MET A 126 16.15 1.08 -14.07
CA MET A 126 14.77 0.75 -13.75
C MET A 126 13.76 1.42 -14.68
N LEU A 127 12.73 0.68 -15.09
CA LEU A 127 11.57 1.18 -15.82
C LEU A 127 10.34 1.16 -14.90
N LEU A 128 9.73 2.33 -14.73
CA LEU A 128 8.50 2.51 -13.98
C LEU A 128 7.35 2.79 -14.95
N THR A 129 6.25 2.05 -14.77
CA THR A 129 5.03 2.22 -15.57
C THR A 129 3.93 2.75 -14.68
N LYS A 130 3.21 3.76 -15.17
CA LYS A 130 2.06 4.33 -14.48
C LYS A 130 0.94 3.29 -14.40
N LYS A 131 0.34 3.12 -13.22
CA LYS A 131 -0.71 2.14 -12.95
C LYS A 131 -1.87 2.79 -12.21
N ASN A 132 -3.09 2.37 -12.55
CA ASN A 132 -4.27 2.79 -11.82
C ASN A 132 -4.41 1.98 -10.53
N ASP A 133 -4.13 2.60 -9.39
CA ASP A 133 -4.20 1.97 -8.06
C ASP A 133 -5.55 2.16 -7.33
N GLN A 134 -6.60 2.65 -8.03
CA GLN A 134 -7.91 2.85 -7.41
C GLN A 134 -8.52 1.57 -6.83
N TYR A 135 -8.47 0.45 -7.56
CA TYR A 135 -9.00 -0.82 -7.08
C TYR A 135 -8.26 -1.35 -5.85
N ARG A 136 -6.93 -1.15 -5.80
CA ARG A 136 -6.12 -1.53 -4.64
C ARG A 136 -6.49 -0.71 -3.40
N LYS A 137 -6.71 0.60 -3.58
CA LYS A 137 -7.16 1.51 -2.53
C LYS A 137 -8.55 1.13 -2.01
N PHE A 138 -9.47 0.89 -2.93
CA PHE A 138 -10.81 0.44 -2.59
C PHE A 138 -10.81 -0.86 -1.79
N LEU A 139 -10.11 -1.89 -2.28
CA LEU A 139 -10.14 -3.22 -1.66
C LEU A 139 -9.58 -3.24 -0.22
N HIS A 140 -8.44 -2.61 0.03
CA HIS A 140 -7.89 -2.59 1.39
C HIS A 140 -8.71 -1.72 2.35
N ASN A 141 -9.30 -0.61 1.86
CA ASN A 141 -10.19 0.23 2.67
C ASN A 141 -11.49 -0.50 3.02
N CYS A 142 -12.09 -1.22 2.07
CA CYS A 142 -13.27 -2.05 2.34
C CYS A 142 -12.97 -3.14 3.38
N LEU A 143 -11.84 -3.84 3.27
CA LEU A 143 -11.44 -4.87 4.24
C LEU A 143 -11.15 -4.27 5.63
N ALA A 144 -10.44 -3.13 5.68
CA ALA A 144 -10.18 -2.44 6.94
C ALA A 144 -11.51 -2.05 7.63
N LEU A 145 -12.45 -1.43 6.91
CA LEU A 145 -13.76 -1.05 7.45
C LEU A 145 -14.59 -2.27 7.88
N ALA A 146 -14.59 -3.34 7.08
CA ALA A 146 -15.31 -4.58 7.39
C ALA A 146 -14.80 -5.23 8.69
N SER A 147 -13.49 -5.20 8.94
CA SER A 147 -12.91 -5.77 10.17
C SER A 147 -13.30 -5.02 11.46
N VAL A 148 -13.71 -3.75 11.35
CA VAL A 148 -13.95 -2.85 12.50
C VAL A 148 -15.41 -2.79 12.89
N SER A 149 -16.30 -2.86 11.91
CA SER A 149 -17.76 -2.81 12.12
C SER A 149 -18.25 -3.70 13.27
N PRO A 150 -17.80 -4.96 13.42
CA PRO A 150 -18.24 -5.82 14.50
C PRO A 150 -17.76 -5.39 15.90
N PHE A 151 -16.58 -4.77 16.00
CA PHE A 151 -16.05 -4.22 17.25
C PHE A 151 -16.88 -3.01 17.71
N VAL A 152 -17.16 -2.09 16.78
CA VAL A 152 -17.99 -0.91 17.05
C VAL A 152 -19.41 -1.33 17.44
N CYS A 153 -20.00 -2.31 16.75
CA CYS A 153 -21.31 -2.82 17.12
C CYS A 153 -21.31 -3.46 18.52
N HIS A 154 -20.33 -4.30 18.87
CA HIS A 154 -20.27 -4.91 20.20
C HIS A 154 -20.08 -3.86 21.32
N HIS A 155 -19.21 -2.88 21.08
CA HIS A 155 -18.96 -1.81 22.05
C HIS A 155 -20.14 -0.82 22.15
N ALA A 156 -20.81 -0.51 21.04
CA ALA A 156 -22.01 0.33 21.01
C ALA A 156 -23.18 -0.35 21.74
N PHE A 157 -23.39 -1.66 21.53
CA PHE A 157 -24.40 -2.42 22.27
C PHE A 157 -24.14 -2.45 23.79
N ASN A 158 -22.87 -2.55 24.22
CA ASN A 158 -22.52 -2.53 25.64
C ASN A 158 -22.57 -1.11 26.26
N LEU A 159 -22.54 -0.04 25.46
CA LEU A 159 -22.62 1.35 25.91
C LEU A 159 -24.06 1.88 25.99
N ILE A 160 -25.05 1.16 25.45
CA ILE A 160 -26.47 1.48 25.67
C ILE A 160 -26.81 0.98 27.07
N PRO A 161 -27.02 1.85 28.08
CA PRO A 161 -27.48 1.40 29.38
C PRO A 161 -28.88 0.82 29.17
N ILE A 162 -29.03 -0.49 29.38
CA ILE A 162 -30.33 -1.14 29.49
C ILE A 162 -30.97 -0.57 30.77
N SER A 163 -31.64 0.56 30.60
CA SER A 163 -32.49 1.22 31.60
C SER A 163 -33.94 1.05 31.18
N ILE A 164 -34.33 -0.21 30.92
CA ILE A 164 -35.73 -0.61 30.75
C ILE A 164 -35.88 -2.01 31.35
N PHE A 165 -35.96 -2.06 32.68
CA PHE A 165 -37.01 -2.69 33.51
C PHE A 165 -36.56 -2.70 34.97
#